data_AF-A0A2A7HV32-F1
#
_entry.id   AF-A0A2A7HV32-F1
#
_cell.length_a   1.000
_cell.length_b   1.000
_cell.length_c   1.000
_cell.angle_alpha   90.00
_cell.angle_beta   90.00
_cell.angle_gamma   90.00
#
_symmetry.space_group_name_H-M   'P 1'
#
loop_
_entity.id
_entity.type
_entity.pdbx_description
1 polymer ?
#
loop_
_entity_poly.entity_id
_entity_poly.type
_entity_poly.pdbx_seq_one_letter_code
_entity_poly.pdbx_strand_id
1 'polypeptide(L)' 'MILFCILRISEHSAGDVYQRVKPAERKCPASKNHLVVRDSNKKGNKFLGCSQYPTCTHTEPSNT' A
#
# COMPACT_ATOMS: atom_id res chain seq x y z
N MET A 1 -11.24 45.33 -5.60
CA MET A 1 -10.46 44.39 -6.44
C MET A 1 -9.93 43.23 -5.59
N ILE A 2 -10.81 42.58 -4.81
CA ILE A 2 -10.49 41.53 -3.81
C ILE A 2 -11.19 40.21 -4.19
N LEU A 3 -11.45 40.00 -5.49
CA LEU A 3 -12.25 38.87 -6.01
C LEU A 3 -11.45 37.88 -6.86
N PHE A 4 -10.13 38.09 -7.02
CA PHE A 4 -9.29 37.23 -7.87
C PHE A 4 -8.33 36.30 -7.11
N CYS A 5 -8.32 36.32 -5.78
CA CYS A 5 -7.31 35.61 -4.98
C CYS A 5 -7.67 34.16 -4.58
N ILE A 6 -8.87 33.66 -4.92
CA ILE A 6 -9.41 32.40 -4.37
C ILE A 6 -9.42 31.21 -5.35
N LEU A 7 -9.00 31.36 -6.61
CA LEU A 7 -9.22 30.33 -7.64
C LEU A 7 -7.94 29.62 -8.13
N ARG A 8 -6.99 29.28 -7.26
CA ARG A 8 -5.81 28.45 -7.62
C ARG A 8 -5.37 27.42 -6.57
N ILE A 9 -6.26 26.99 -5.68
CA ILE A 9 -5.97 25.87 -4.75
C ILE A 9 -6.90 24.71 -5.07
N SER A 10 -6.64 23.94 -6.13
CA SER A 10 -7.30 22.64 -6.31
C SER A 10 -6.65 21.78 -7.40
N GLU A 11 -5.42 21.31 -7.19
CA GLU A 11 -4.90 20.11 -7.87
C GLU A 11 -3.98 19.32 -6.92
N HIS A 12 -4.48 18.97 -5.72
CA HIS A 12 -3.89 17.84 -5.00
C HIS A 12 -4.28 16.56 -5.76
N SER A 13 -3.44 16.20 -6.72
CA SER A 13 -3.59 15.00 -7.54
C SER A 13 -3.70 13.76 -6.66
N ALA A 14 -4.70 12.92 -6.93
CA ALA A 14 -5.02 11.68 -6.23
C ALA A 14 -3.87 10.64 -6.22
N GLY A 15 -2.76 10.88 -6.92
CA GLY A 15 -1.57 10.02 -6.94
C GLY A 15 -0.72 10.06 -5.66
N ASP A 16 -0.75 11.14 -4.86
CA ASP A 16 0.10 11.27 -3.66
C ASP A 16 -0.49 10.56 -2.42
N VAL A 17 -1.80 10.31 -2.41
CA VAL A 17 -2.50 9.76 -1.23
C VAL A 17 -2.20 8.26 -1.04
N TYR A 18 -1.97 7.52 -2.12
CA TYR A 18 -1.74 6.07 -2.03
C TYR A 18 -0.40 5.70 -1.40
N GLN A 19 0.59 6.61 -1.43
CA GLN A 19 1.91 6.35 -0.86
C GLN A 19 1.91 6.41 0.68
N ARG A 20 0.89 7.01 1.32
CA ARG A 20 0.92 7.31 2.77
C ARG A 20 0.15 6.35 3.66
N VAL A 21 -0.72 5.51 3.10
CA VAL A 21 -1.42 4.46 3.88
C VAL A 21 -0.67 3.15 3.69
N LYS A 22 0.39 2.95 4.49
CA LYS A 22 1.05 1.65 4.58
C LYS A 22 0.02 0.64 5.12
N PRO A 23 -0.27 -0.48 4.43
CA PRO A 23 -1.22 -1.45 4.94
C PRO A 23 -0.74 -1.94 6.31
N ALA A 24 -1.69 -2.07 7.26
CA ALA A 24 -1.39 -2.43 8.64
C ALA A 24 -0.53 -3.70 8.70
N GLU A 25 0.51 -3.68 9.53
CA GLU A 25 1.38 -4.83 9.73
C GLU A 25 0.55 -5.98 10.36
N ARG A 26 0.32 -7.04 9.58
CA ARG A 26 -0.43 -8.23 10.02
C ARG A 26 0.51 -9.41 10.26
N LYS A 27 0.09 -10.32 11.15
CA LYS A 27 0.77 -11.59 11.41
C LYS A 27 0.17 -12.70 10.56
N CYS A 28 1.03 -13.58 10.04
CA CYS A 28 0.61 -14.74 9.27
C CYS A 28 -0.17 -15.70 10.17
N PRO A 29 -1.37 -16.17 9.79
CA PRO A 29 -2.09 -17.15 10.60
C PRO A 29 -1.39 -18.52 10.64
N ALA A 30 -0.60 -18.85 9.59
CA ALA A 30 0.11 -20.13 9.52
C ALA A 30 1.41 -20.17 10.33
N SER A 31 2.15 -19.06 10.39
CA SER A 31 3.49 -19.04 10.99
C SER A 31 3.68 -17.99 12.11
N LYS A 32 2.67 -17.16 12.38
CA LYS A 32 2.69 -16.02 13.32
C LYS A 32 3.78 -14.97 13.04
N ASN A 33 4.51 -15.12 11.94
CA ASN A 33 5.51 -14.20 11.46
C ASN A 33 4.90 -12.97 10.80
N HIS A 34 5.71 -11.94 10.59
CA HIS A 34 5.27 -10.70 9.97
C HIS A 34 4.98 -10.88 8.47
N LEU A 35 3.86 -10.32 8.01
CA LEU A 35 3.59 -10.14 6.58
C LEU A 35 4.29 -8.88 6.10
N VAL A 36 5.03 -9.01 5.00
CA VAL A 36 5.73 -7.91 4.36
C VAL A 36 5.11 -7.64 3.00
N VAL A 37 5.01 -6.36 2.64
CA VAL A 37 4.56 -5.95 1.31
C VAL A 37 5.68 -6.26 0.32
N ARG A 38 5.38 -7.06 -0.70
CA ARG A 38 6.25 -7.36 -1.83
C ARG A 38 5.59 -6.91 -3.12
N ASP A 39 6.42 -6.52 -4.08
CA ASP A 39 5.96 -6.13 -5.42
C ASP A 39 5.76 -7.38 -6.28
N SER A 40 4.61 -7.49 -6.94
CA SER A 40 4.34 -8.55 -7.93
C SER A 40 5.03 -8.24 -9.25
N ASN A 41 5.25 -9.28 -10.07
CA ASN A 41 5.65 -9.12 -11.48
C ASN A 41 4.62 -8.35 -12.33
N LYS A 42 3.39 -8.18 -11.84
CA LYS A 42 2.39 -7.31 -12.48
C LYS A 42 2.61 -5.87 -12.05
N LYS A 43 2.86 -5.00 -13.03
CA LYS A 43 3.13 -3.56 -12.82
C LYS A 43 2.04 -2.92 -11.96
N GLY A 44 2.42 -2.38 -10.81
CA GLY A 44 1.52 -1.68 -9.89
C GLY A 44 0.80 -2.57 -8.87
N ASN A 45 0.93 -3.90 -8.96
CA ASN A 45 0.35 -4.80 -7.98
C ASN A 45 1.35 -5.09 -6.86
N LYS A 46 0.94 -4.78 -5.64
CA LYS A 46 1.63 -5.18 -4.42
C LYS A 46 0.85 -6.33 -3.79
N PHE A 47 1.53 -7.13 -2.99
CA PHE A 47 0.92 -8.23 -2.25
C PHE A 47 1.60 -8.41 -0.90
N LEU A 48 0.91 -8.98 0.07
CA LEU A 48 1.47 -9.30 1.37
C LEU A 48 1.98 -10.75 1.33
N GLY A 49 3.28 -10.94 1.57
CA GLY A 49 3.87 -12.27 1.68
C GLY A 49 4.51 -12.48 3.04
N CYS A 50 4.55 -13.72 3.52
CA CYS A 50 5.22 -14.06 4.78
C CYS A 50 6.73 -13.75 4.71
N SER A 51 7.33 -13.21 5.78
CA SER A 51 8.78 -12.95 5.81
C SER A 51 9.62 -14.22 5.70
N GLN A 52 9.07 -15.37 6.06
CA GLN A 52 9.76 -16.66 6.08
C GLN A 52 9.57 -17.51 4.81
N TYR A 53 9.48 -16.91 3.64
CA TYR A 53 9.59 -17.71 2.41
C TYR A 53 11.00 -18.32 2.31
N PRO A 54 11.20 -19.62 1.98
CA PRO A 54 10.24 -20.60 1.44
C PRO A 54 9.52 -21.48 2.48
N THR A 55 9.80 -21.35 3.78
CA THR A 55 9.18 -22.20 4.83
C THR A 55 7.69 -21.89 5.02
N CYS A 56 7.26 -20.68 4.69
CA CYS A 56 5.86 -20.28 4.68
C CYS A 56 5.54 -19.56 3.36
N THR A 57 4.70 -20.18 2.53
CA THR A 57 4.25 -19.68 1.21
C THR A 57 2.93 -18.90 1.27
N HIS A 58 2.45 -18.60 2.48
CA HIS A 58 1.21 -17.85 2.66
C HIS A 58 1.33 -16.45 2.06
N THR A 59 0.37 -16.14 1.19
CA THR A 59 0.27 -14.87 0.48
C THR A 59 -1.14 -14.32 0.62
N GLU A 60 -1.28 -13.01 0.80
CA GLU A 60 -2.57 -12.32 0.92
C GLU A 60 -2.61 -11.12 -0.04
N PRO A 61 -3.78 -10.80 -0.62
CA PRO A 61 -3.94 -9.58 -1.38
C PRO A 61 -3.79 -8.37 -0.45
N SER A 62 -2.96 -7.39 -0.84
CA SER A 62 -3.04 -6.07 -0.22
C SER A 62 -4.29 -5.40 -0.78
N ASN A 63 -5.40 -5.45 -0.05
CA ASN A 63 -6.62 -4.75 -0.43
C ASN A 63 -6.33 -3.24 -0.45
N THR A 64 -6.23 -2.70 -1.67
CA THR A 64 -6.12 -1.27 -2.01
C THR A 64 -7.26 -0.47 -1.39
#